data_AF-A0A6P6VHQ3-F1
#
_entry.id   AF-A0A6P6VHQ3-F1
#
_cell.length_a   1.000
_cell.length_b   1.000
_cell.length_c   1.000
_cell.angle_alpha   90.00
_cell.angle_beta   90.00
_cell.angle_gamma   90.00
#
_symmetry.space_group_name_H-M   'P 1'
#
loop_
_entity.id
_entity.type
_entity.pdbx_description
1 polymer ?
#
loop_
_entity_poly.entity_id
_entity_poly.type
_entity_poly.pdbx_seq_one_letter_code
_entity_poly.pdbx_strand_id
1 'polypeptide(L)'
;MADAAVSATIRVALQTVVSLAADQVSLVREFPQELERLNRSAEMIRGFLAGADEEMHSHDPKLVGVQNWLKQLEEEVFKADNVLDELNYENLRQKVKYQNQLMKKKVFLCFSFFNTVRFRSRLASTIREINTNLERIHRDAEGLGLAYKRRVEEAFPTIAAGAPTSRQTDSTIVRRDVLGRDEDESEIVKKLLTESESVISVIPITGMGGLGKTTLAKAVYKNEQIAGHFDQTMWVSVAKKVDEIEVVFKMILKSLTDRETEGDPREEIVKKIQHELKEKRYFLVLDDLWNDQEVLLNDFFSTLAGLNTKKGSWCLVTTRLQEVAIILSRHPQINFTRHELRKLCNNDCWSIMKKWATVGEEVPKELEDIREQVLRRCDGLPLSAKLIGGLLSKREKRSGYLFWRRVS
;
A
#
# COMPACT_ATOMS: atom_id res chain seq x y z
N MET A 1 20.78 -12.09 -14.34
CA MET A 1 19.75 -11.22 -14.99
C MET A 1 18.91 -10.39 -14.01
N ALA A 2 19.54 -9.69 -13.08
CA ALA A 2 18.84 -8.71 -12.27
C ALA A 2 18.37 -7.51 -13.14
N ASP A 3 19.14 -7.16 -14.17
CA ASP A 3 19.16 -5.76 -14.61
C ASP A 3 18.25 -5.44 -15.78
N ALA A 4 17.96 -6.38 -16.69
CA ALA A 4 16.91 -6.19 -17.70
C ALA A 4 15.50 -6.09 -17.06
N ALA A 5 15.29 -6.75 -15.91
CA ALA A 5 14.04 -6.67 -15.15
C ALA A 5 13.95 -5.37 -14.33
N VAL A 6 15.07 -4.87 -13.80
CA VAL A 6 15.16 -3.55 -13.15
C VAL A 6 14.97 -2.45 -14.20
N SER A 7 15.67 -2.52 -15.33
CA SER A 7 15.51 -1.69 -16.52
C SER A 7 14.05 -1.70 -17.02
N ALA A 8 13.40 -2.86 -17.10
CA ALA A 8 11.97 -2.94 -17.49
C ALA A 8 11.02 -2.40 -16.41
N THR A 9 11.27 -2.67 -15.13
CA THR A 9 10.43 -2.18 -14.01
C THR A 9 10.56 -0.68 -13.85
N ILE A 10 11.79 -0.15 -13.91
CA ILE A 10 12.09 1.28 -13.95
C ILE A 10 11.45 1.92 -15.19
N ARG A 11 11.52 1.26 -16.36
CA ARG A 11 10.89 1.76 -17.59
C ARG A 11 9.37 1.84 -17.46
N VAL A 12 8.73 0.81 -16.91
CA VAL A 12 7.27 0.78 -16.67
C VAL A 12 6.88 1.79 -15.61
N ALA A 13 7.63 1.90 -14.52
CA ALA A 13 7.37 2.87 -13.46
C ALA A 13 7.51 4.31 -13.98
N LEU A 14 8.60 4.63 -14.68
CA LEU A 14 8.81 5.94 -15.31
C LEU A 14 7.73 6.25 -16.37
N GLN A 15 7.31 5.27 -17.16
CA GLN A 15 6.23 5.44 -18.14
C GLN A 15 4.89 5.71 -17.46
N THR A 16 4.62 5.04 -16.33
CA THR A 16 3.43 5.23 -15.51
C THR A 16 3.42 6.61 -14.83
N VAL A 17 4.58 7.05 -14.32
CA VAL A 17 4.78 8.39 -13.76
C VAL A 17 4.48 9.46 -14.82
N VAL A 18 5.03 9.30 -16.01
CA VAL A 18 4.84 10.25 -17.11
C VAL A 18 3.39 10.26 -17.60
N SER A 19 2.74 9.11 -17.77
CA SER A 19 1.35 9.04 -18.25
C SER A 19 0.36 9.64 -17.26
N LEU A 20 0.56 9.42 -15.96
CA LEU A 20 -0.34 9.94 -14.92
C LEU A 20 -0.12 11.42 -14.62
N ALA A 21 1.12 11.90 -14.78
CA ALA A 21 1.47 13.30 -14.68
C ALA A 21 0.92 14.14 -15.85
N ALA A 22 0.91 13.59 -17.06
CA ALA A 22 0.42 14.26 -18.27
C ALA A 22 -1.08 14.64 -18.18
N ASP A 23 -1.87 13.83 -17.46
CA ASP A 23 -3.32 14.06 -17.26
C ASP A 23 -3.65 15.18 -16.26
N GLN A 24 -2.65 15.79 -15.59
CA GLN A 24 -2.87 16.66 -14.43
C GLN A 24 -2.12 18.00 -14.55
N VAL A 25 -2.56 18.82 -15.51
CA VAL A 25 -2.05 20.18 -15.69
C VAL A 25 -3.12 21.21 -15.33
N SER A 26 -2.94 21.89 -14.18
CA SER A 26 -3.15 23.33 -13.98
C SER A 26 -3.40 23.64 -12.50
N LEU A 27 -2.65 24.62 -11.96
CA LEU A 27 -2.87 25.45 -10.75
C LEU A 27 -1.57 25.81 -10.00
N VAL A 28 -0.42 25.20 -10.32
CA VAL A 28 0.91 25.66 -9.86
C VAL A 28 1.77 25.94 -11.07
N ARG A 29 2.27 27.16 -11.21
CA ARG A 29 2.94 27.67 -12.42
C ARG A 29 4.22 26.91 -12.79
N GLU A 30 4.93 26.38 -11.78
CA GLU A 30 6.20 25.65 -11.93
C GLU A 30 6.00 24.13 -12.14
N PHE A 31 4.82 23.60 -11.79
CA PHE A 31 4.54 22.17 -11.79
C PHE A 31 4.58 21.53 -13.18
N PRO A 32 4.03 22.15 -14.26
CA PRO A 32 4.14 21.63 -15.61
C PRO A 32 5.60 21.57 -16.11
N GLN A 33 6.42 22.55 -15.73
CA GLN A 33 7.84 22.59 -16.11
C GLN A 33 8.62 21.46 -15.43
N GLU A 34 8.38 21.22 -14.15
CA GLU A 34 9.02 20.11 -13.42
C GLU A 34 8.54 18.74 -13.92
N LEU A 35 7.28 18.58 -14.34
CA LEU A 35 6.81 17.34 -14.97
C LEU A 35 7.43 17.11 -16.35
N GLU A 36 7.59 18.17 -17.14
CA GLU A 36 8.27 18.08 -18.45
C GLU A 36 9.76 17.75 -18.28
N ARG A 37 10.41 18.27 -17.22
CA ARG A 37 11.79 17.92 -16.85
C ARG A 37 11.90 16.48 -16.37
N LEU A 38 10.92 15.99 -15.64
CA LEU A 38 10.84 14.60 -15.21
C LEU A 38 10.71 13.66 -16.41
N ASN A 39 9.82 13.98 -17.36
CA ASN A 39 9.67 13.20 -18.58
C ASN A 39 10.95 13.19 -19.42
N ARG A 40 11.58 14.36 -19.62
CA ARG A 40 12.87 14.47 -20.32
C ARG A 40 13.97 13.65 -19.64
N SER A 41 14.08 13.73 -18.32
CA SER A 41 15.06 12.96 -17.53
C SER A 41 14.80 11.46 -17.64
N ALA A 42 13.53 11.05 -17.59
CA ALA A 42 13.11 9.66 -17.76
C ALA A 42 13.42 9.13 -19.17
N GLU A 43 13.19 9.91 -20.23
CA GLU A 43 13.56 9.57 -21.61
C GLU A 43 15.08 9.42 -21.77
N MET A 44 15.86 10.34 -21.20
CA MET A 44 17.32 10.29 -21.24
C MET A 44 17.85 9.05 -20.52
N ILE A 45 17.41 8.81 -19.29
CA ILE A 45 17.79 7.62 -18.50
C ILE A 45 17.39 6.32 -19.21
N ARG A 46 16.21 6.27 -19.83
CA ARG A 46 15.77 5.11 -20.64
C ARG A 46 16.76 4.78 -21.77
N GLY A 47 17.40 5.80 -22.36
CA GLY A 47 18.43 5.61 -23.39
C GLY A 47 19.73 4.99 -22.87
N PHE A 48 20.07 5.21 -21.60
CA PHE A 48 21.25 4.64 -20.94
C PHE A 48 21.01 3.27 -20.30
N LEU A 49 19.76 2.93 -19.97
CA LEU A 49 19.42 1.62 -19.41
C LEU A 49 19.87 0.46 -20.31
N ALA A 50 19.82 0.62 -21.63
CA ALA A 50 20.30 -0.40 -22.58
C ALA A 50 21.84 -0.53 -22.60
N GLY A 51 22.57 0.57 -22.40
CA GLY A 51 24.03 0.56 -22.25
C GLY A 51 24.47 0.01 -20.91
N ALA A 52 23.74 0.31 -19.84
CA ALA A 52 23.92 -0.31 -18.53
C ALA A 52 23.65 -1.82 -18.60
N ASP A 53 22.58 -2.24 -19.29
CA ASP A 53 22.28 -3.65 -19.53
C ASP A 53 23.44 -4.36 -20.25
N GLU A 54 24.11 -3.75 -21.23
CA GLU A 54 25.27 -4.35 -21.93
C GLU A 54 26.56 -4.36 -21.10
N GLU A 55 26.87 -3.26 -20.40
CA GLU A 55 28.08 -3.14 -19.57
C GLU A 55 28.02 -4.05 -18.34
N MET A 56 26.82 -4.43 -17.88
CA MET A 56 26.64 -5.44 -16.84
C MET A 56 26.99 -6.87 -17.28
N HIS A 57 27.26 -7.11 -18.57
CA HIS A 57 27.74 -8.38 -19.11
C HIS A 57 29.26 -8.38 -19.42
N SER A 58 29.96 -7.25 -19.22
CA SER A 58 31.41 -7.16 -19.37
C SER A 58 32.12 -7.47 -18.03
N HIS A 59 33.36 -7.97 -18.08
CA HIS A 59 34.21 -8.12 -16.87
C HIS A 59 34.98 -6.81 -16.57
N ASP A 60 34.42 -5.66 -16.95
CA ASP A 60 35.06 -4.35 -16.84
C ASP A 60 35.06 -3.86 -15.38
N PRO A 61 36.14 -3.24 -14.87
CA PRO A 61 36.17 -2.56 -13.57
C PRO A 61 35.05 -1.52 -13.35
N LYS A 62 34.34 -1.07 -14.39
CA LYS A 62 33.18 -0.16 -14.30
C LYS A 62 31.91 -0.79 -13.73
N LEU A 63 31.81 -2.12 -13.61
CA LEU A 63 30.60 -2.85 -13.15
C LEU A 63 30.04 -2.33 -11.80
N VAL A 64 30.92 -2.06 -10.83
CA VAL A 64 30.53 -1.55 -9.50
C VAL A 64 29.91 -0.15 -9.60
N GLY A 65 30.41 0.68 -10.52
CA GLY A 65 29.86 2.01 -10.81
C GLY A 65 28.46 1.92 -11.41
N VAL A 66 28.25 1.00 -12.36
CA VAL A 66 26.95 0.76 -13.00
C VAL A 66 25.92 0.21 -12.02
N GLN A 67 26.32 -0.69 -11.11
CA GLN A 67 25.42 -1.21 -10.06
C GLN A 67 25.00 -0.13 -9.06
N ASN A 68 25.94 0.71 -8.61
CA ASN A 68 25.62 1.84 -7.75
C ASN A 68 24.72 2.87 -8.44
N TRP A 69 24.92 3.07 -9.74
CA TRP A 69 24.08 3.94 -10.56
C TRP A 69 22.64 3.42 -10.68
N LEU A 70 22.46 2.12 -10.96
CA LEU A 70 21.13 1.48 -11.00
C LEU A 70 20.41 1.53 -9.64
N LYS A 71 21.14 1.33 -8.54
CA LYS A 71 20.59 1.41 -7.19
C LYS A 71 20.08 2.81 -6.84
N GLN A 72 20.86 3.85 -7.17
CA GLN A 72 20.42 5.23 -6.99
C GLN A 72 19.18 5.54 -7.84
N LEU A 73 19.14 5.02 -9.07
CA LEU A 73 17.97 5.18 -9.94
C LEU A 73 16.73 4.46 -9.39
N GLU A 74 16.87 3.27 -8.82
CA GLU A 74 15.78 2.52 -8.18
C GLU A 74 15.21 3.26 -6.97
N GLU A 75 16.07 3.81 -6.10
CA GLU A 75 15.66 4.62 -4.94
C GLU A 75 14.86 5.86 -5.36
N GLU A 76 15.27 6.56 -6.42
CA GLU A 76 14.57 7.75 -6.92
C GLU A 76 13.26 7.41 -7.64
N VAL A 77 13.20 6.29 -8.37
CA VAL A 77 11.95 5.80 -8.98
C VAL A 77 10.93 5.41 -7.91
N PHE A 78 11.37 4.81 -6.80
CA PHE A 78 10.51 4.50 -5.67
C PHE A 78 9.96 5.76 -5.00
N LYS A 79 10.77 6.82 -4.86
CA LYS A 79 10.27 8.14 -4.39
C LYS A 79 9.23 8.72 -5.34
N ALA A 80 9.44 8.61 -6.66
CA ALA A 80 8.47 9.06 -7.66
C ALA A 80 7.15 8.29 -7.58
N ASP A 81 7.18 6.98 -7.36
CA ASP A 81 5.98 6.15 -7.20
C ASP A 81 5.14 6.54 -5.97
N ASN A 82 5.80 6.84 -4.84
CA ASN A 82 5.12 7.36 -3.65
C ASN A 82 4.46 8.73 -3.90
N VAL A 83 5.10 9.61 -4.68
CA VAL A 83 4.53 10.91 -5.08
C VAL A 83 3.33 10.73 -6.00
N LEU A 84 3.34 9.74 -6.90
CA LEU A 84 2.18 9.40 -7.73
C LEU A 84 1.00 8.89 -6.90
N ASP A 85 1.25 8.05 -5.91
CA ASP A 85 0.21 7.57 -5.00
C ASP A 85 -0.45 8.74 -4.25
N GLU A 86 0.35 9.72 -3.80
CA GLU A 86 -0.12 10.94 -3.14
C GLU A 86 -0.92 11.85 -4.08
N LEU A 87 -0.50 11.96 -5.35
CA LEU A 87 -1.20 12.70 -6.42
C LEU A 87 -2.53 12.05 -6.81
N ASN A 88 -2.53 10.73 -7.02
CA ASN A 88 -3.74 9.97 -7.32
C ASN A 88 -4.76 10.08 -6.19
N TYR A 89 -4.29 10.05 -4.95
CA TYR A 89 -5.10 10.29 -3.77
C TYR A 89 -5.76 11.69 -3.77
N GLU A 90 -5.00 12.76 -4.03
CA GLU A 90 -5.58 14.12 -4.09
C GLU A 90 -6.51 14.33 -5.30
N ASN A 91 -6.24 13.70 -6.44
CA ASN A 91 -7.11 13.77 -7.61
C ASN A 91 -8.47 13.13 -7.33
N LEU A 92 -8.47 11.92 -6.74
CA LEU A 92 -9.69 11.26 -6.28
C LEU A 92 -10.43 12.14 -5.26
N ARG A 93 -9.71 12.74 -4.31
CA ARG A 93 -10.26 13.68 -3.33
C ARG A 93 -10.91 14.89 -4.00
N GLN A 94 -10.29 15.49 -5.01
CA GLN A 94 -10.84 16.64 -5.74
C GLN A 94 -12.06 16.27 -6.58
N LYS A 95 -12.02 15.15 -7.32
CA LYS A 95 -13.16 14.65 -8.12
C LYS A 95 -14.40 14.41 -7.26
N VAL A 96 -14.23 13.80 -6.09
CA VAL A 96 -15.32 13.60 -5.12
C VAL A 96 -15.85 14.93 -4.57
N LYS A 97 -14.96 15.89 -4.28
CA LYS A 97 -15.34 17.22 -3.78
C LYS A 97 -16.12 18.06 -4.80
N TYR A 98 -15.77 17.97 -6.08
CA TYR A 98 -16.48 18.65 -7.18
C TYR A 98 -17.83 17.99 -7.52
N GLN A 99 -17.94 16.66 -7.40
CA GLN A 99 -19.22 15.96 -7.57
C GLN A 99 -20.24 16.31 -6.48
N ASN A 100 -19.78 16.59 -5.25
CA ASN A 100 -20.64 16.98 -4.12
C ASN A 100 -20.95 18.48 -4.03
N GLN A 101 -20.31 19.35 -4.85
CA GLN A 101 -20.41 20.81 -4.72
C GLN A 101 -21.48 21.49 -5.61
N LEU A 102 -22.41 20.76 -6.19
CA LEU A 102 -23.59 21.38 -6.83
C LEU A 102 -24.51 22.11 -5.83
N MET A 103 -24.31 21.98 -4.52
CA MET A 103 -25.05 22.72 -3.51
C MET A 103 -24.17 23.22 -2.36
N LYS A 104 -23.69 24.46 -2.44
CA LYS A 104 -23.69 25.49 -1.38
C LYS A 104 -22.69 26.61 -1.70
N LYS A 105 -23.22 27.82 -1.90
CA LYS A 105 -22.48 29.04 -2.25
C LYS A 105 -21.98 29.76 -0.99
N LYS A 106 -20.76 30.27 -1.13
CA LYS A 106 -20.14 31.45 -0.47
C LYS A 106 -19.72 31.30 1.01
N VAL A 107 -18.48 31.74 1.24
CA VAL A 107 -17.75 31.91 2.52
C VAL A 107 -17.02 30.66 3.06
N PHE A 108 -16.08 30.09 2.30
CA PHE A 108 -14.97 29.26 2.86
C PHE A 108 -13.73 29.19 1.94
N LEU A 109 -13.50 30.25 1.16
CA LEU A 109 -12.50 30.26 0.08
C LEU A 109 -11.04 30.38 0.55
N CYS A 110 -10.75 30.80 1.78
CA CYS A 110 -9.35 31.05 2.17
C CYS A 110 -8.67 29.83 2.82
N PHE A 111 -9.32 29.09 3.72
CA PHE A 111 -8.67 28.00 4.46
C PHE A 111 -8.45 26.71 3.64
N SER A 112 -9.27 26.43 2.63
CA SER A 112 -9.05 25.30 1.69
C SER A 112 -7.90 25.55 0.72
N PHE A 113 -7.60 26.82 0.40
CA PHE A 113 -6.50 27.17 -0.51
C PHE A 113 -5.14 26.99 0.16
N PHE A 114 -4.94 27.40 1.42
CA PHE A 114 -3.64 27.29 2.08
C PHE A 114 -3.18 25.84 2.31
N ASN A 115 -4.09 24.92 2.66
CA ASN A 115 -3.76 23.49 2.77
C ASN A 115 -3.47 22.86 1.41
N THR A 116 -4.18 23.28 0.35
CA THR A 116 -3.94 22.82 -1.02
C THR A 116 -2.62 23.37 -1.58
N VAL A 117 -2.29 24.63 -1.29
CA VAL A 117 -1.03 25.28 -1.72
C VAL A 117 0.17 24.73 -0.96
N ARG A 118 0.06 24.51 0.36
CA ARG A 118 1.14 23.90 1.15
C ARG A 118 1.41 22.46 0.73
N PHE A 119 0.36 21.68 0.52
CA PHE A 119 0.47 20.33 -0.03
C PHE A 119 1.12 20.34 -1.43
N ARG A 120 0.65 21.19 -2.33
CA ARG A 120 1.19 21.28 -3.70
C ARG A 120 2.60 21.84 -3.75
N SER A 121 2.96 22.73 -2.83
CA SER A 121 4.32 23.24 -2.66
C SER A 121 5.26 22.15 -2.15
N ARG A 122 4.81 21.31 -1.20
CA ARG A 122 5.56 20.12 -0.76
C ARG A 122 5.77 19.16 -1.94
N LEU A 123 4.71 18.85 -2.67
CA LEU A 123 4.77 17.98 -3.84
C LEU A 123 5.71 18.53 -4.92
N ALA A 124 5.62 19.83 -5.21
CA ALA A 124 6.52 20.49 -6.16
C ALA A 124 7.99 20.45 -5.69
N SER A 125 8.25 20.61 -4.38
CA SER A 125 9.60 20.47 -3.84
C SER A 125 10.14 19.04 -3.96
N THR A 126 9.30 18.02 -3.72
CA THR A 126 9.70 16.62 -3.85
C THR A 126 9.94 16.23 -5.31
N ILE A 127 9.12 16.71 -6.26
CA ILE A 127 9.37 16.49 -7.69
C ILE A 127 10.64 17.21 -8.15
N ARG A 128 10.90 18.42 -7.65
CA ARG A 128 12.15 19.15 -7.93
C ARG A 128 13.38 18.40 -7.40
N GLU A 129 13.27 17.80 -6.22
CA GLU A 129 14.32 16.95 -5.64
C GLU A 129 14.57 15.73 -6.54
N ILE A 130 13.50 15.03 -6.94
CA ILE A 130 13.57 13.89 -7.87
C ILE A 130 14.22 14.30 -9.18
N ASN A 131 13.82 15.42 -9.79
CA ASN A 131 14.43 15.92 -11.02
C ASN A 131 15.91 16.24 -10.85
N THR A 132 16.28 16.90 -9.76
CA THR A 132 17.69 17.21 -9.46
C THR A 132 18.52 15.93 -9.31
N ASN A 133 17.97 14.92 -8.65
CA ASN A 133 18.62 13.64 -8.46
C ASN A 133 18.69 12.84 -9.78
N LEU A 134 17.64 12.85 -10.60
CA LEU A 134 17.63 12.20 -11.91
C LEU A 134 18.59 12.88 -12.90
N GLU A 135 18.72 14.22 -12.87
CA GLU A 135 19.73 14.96 -13.62
C GLU A 135 21.16 14.60 -13.14
N ARG A 136 21.36 14.40 -11.83
CA ARG A 136 22.65 13.92 -11.29
C ARG A 136 22.95 12.50 -11.74
N ILE A 137 21.98 11.60 -11.61
CA ILE A 137 22.07 10.20 -12.05
C ILE A 137 22.36 10.16 -13.55
N HIS A 138 21.73 11.02 -14.36
CA HIS A 138 22.04 11.11 -15.78
C HIS A 138 23.52 11.49 -16.04
N ARG A 139 24.06 12.51 -15.35
CA ARG A 139 25.48 12.89 -15.48
C ARG A 139 26.42 11.76 -15.03
N ASP A 140 26.05 11.02 -13.98
CA ASP A 140 26.82 9.88 -13.51
C ASP A 140 26.86 8.76 -14.56
N ALA A 141 25.76 8.55 -15.32
CA ALA A 141 25.73 7.63 -16.46
C ALA A 141 26.70 8.03 -17.58
N GLU A 142 26.81 9.32 -17.90
CA GLU A 142 27.77 9.83 -18.87
C GLU A 142 29.22 9.67 -18.39
N GLY A 143 29.47 9.95 -17.11
CA GLY A 143 30.79 9.74 -16.47
C GLY A 143 31.23 8.28 -16.43
N LEU A 144 30.28 7.34 -16.40
CA LEU A 144 30.54 5.90 -16.51
C LEU A 144 30.80 5.45 -17.97
N GLY A 145 30.48 6.29 -18.95
CA GLY A 145 30.65 6.02 -20.38
C GLY A 145 29.61 5.04 -20.95
N LEU A 146 28.40 4.99 -20.36
CA LEU A 146 27.33 4.09 -20.79
C LEU A 146 26.86 4.43 -22.22
N ALA A 147 26.74 3.41 -23.08
CA ALA A 147 26.29 3.60 -24.45
C ALA A 147 24.81 4.05 -24.50
N TYR A 148 24.56 5.26 -24.98
CA TYR A 148 23.21 5.76 -25.23
C TYR A 148 22.60 5.10 -26.48
N LYS A 149 21.46 4.40 -26.34
CA LYS A 149 20.74 3.79 -27.47
C LYS A 149 19.30 4.28 -27.54
N ARG A 150 18.95 5.00 -28.62
CA ARG A 150 17.58 5.38 -28.94
C ARG A 150 16.84 4.16 -29.51
N ARG A 151 16.00 3.48 -28.70
CA ARG A 151 15.11 2.40 -29.19
C ARG A 151 13.71 2.94 -29.49
N VAL A 152 13.15 2.47 -30.60
CA VAL A 152 11.73 2.59 -30.96
C VAL A 152 10.93 1.61 -30.09
N GLU A 153 9.82 2.06 -29.52
CA GLU A 153 9.03 1.35 -28.51
C GLU A 153 8.43 0.04 -29.04
N GLU A 154 8.79 -1.10 -28.45
CA GLU A 154 7.95 -2.30 -28.48
C GLU A 154 6.93 -2.18 -27.35
N ALA A 155 5.67 -1.97 -27.73
CA ALA A 155 4.55 -1.75 -26.82
C ALA A 155 4.30 -2.97 -25.91
N PHE A 156 4.56 -2.83 -24.61
CA PHE A 156 3.90 -3.65 -23.61
C PHE A 156 2.43 -3.19 -23.50
N PRO A 157 1.46 -4.11 -23.33
CA PRO A 157 0.07 -3.73 -23.21
C PRO A 157 -0.11 -2.83 -21.97
N THR A 158 -0.48 -1.59 -22.23
CA THR A 158 -0.82 -0.56 -21.27
C THR A 158 -1.84 -1.12 -20.27
N ILE A 159 -1.49 -1.19 -18.98
CA ILE A 159 -2.51 -1.33 -17.94
C ILE A 159 -3.29 -0.04 -18.00
N ALA A 160 -4.48 -0.08 -18.61
CA ALA A 160 -5.33 1.09 -18.78
C ALA A 160 -5.58 1.75 -17.42
N ALA A 161 -5.00 2.94 -17.24
CA ALA A 161 -5.33 3.85 -16.16
C ALA A 161 -6.79 4.27 -16.33
N GLY A 162 -7.73 3.52 -15.73
CA GLY A 162 -9.15 3.78 -15.91
C GLY A 162 -10.11 2.72 -15.37
N ALA A 163 -9.64 1.52 -15.00
CA ALA A 163 -10.52 0.57 -14.31
C ALA A 163 -10.71 1.02 -12.84
N PRO A 164 -11.95 1.19 -12.35
CA PRO A 164 -12.19 1.43 -10.93
C PRO A 164 -11.91 0.13 -10.17
N THR A 165 -10.65 -0.11 -9.82
CA THR A 165 -10.33 -1.18 -8.87
C THR A 165 -10.86 -0.76 -7.51
N SER A 166 -12.03 -1.29 -7.13
CA SER A 166 -12.54 -1.18 -5.77
C SER A 166 -11.46 -1.65 -4.80
N ARG A 167 -11.02 -0.76 -3.90
CA ARG A 167 -10.05 -1.07 -2.84
C ARG A 167 -10.68 -1.81 -1.65
N GLN A 168 -11.97 -2.12 -1.73
CA GLN A 168 -12.68 -2.81 -0.66
C GLN A 168 -12.13 -4.21 -0.46
N THR A 169 -11.89 -4.56 0.80
CA THR A 169 -11.44 -5.88 1.21
C THR A 169 -12.59 -6.64 1.87
N ASP A 170 -12.61 -7.96 1.69
CA ASP A 170 -13.50 -8.86 2.41
C ASP A 170 -12.79 -9.50 3.61
N SER A 171 -13.55 -10.17 4.48
CA SER A 171 -12.99 -10.97 5.57
C SER A 171 -12.50 -12.36 5.15
N THR A 172 -12.63 -12.72 3.86
CA THR A 172 -12.34 -14.07 3.37
C THR A 172 -10.85 -14.27 3.21
N ILE A 173 -10.37 -15.42 3.68
CA ILE A 173 -8.97 -15.79 3.60
C ILE A 173 -8.79 -17.26 3.27
N VAL A 174 -7.86 -17.56 2.37
CA VAL A 174 -7.34 -18.90 2.20
C VAL A 174 -6.20 -19.05 3.20
N ARG A 175 -6.41 -19.81 4.28
CA ARG A 175 -5.43 -19.95 5.39
C ARG A 175 -4.03 -20.32 4.92
N ARG A 176 -3.93 -21.19 3.93
CA ARG A 176 -2.66 -21.61 3.32
C ARG A 176 -1.89 -20.43 2.70
N ASP A 177 -2.53 -19.31 2.40
CA ASP A 177 -1.93 -18.11 1.78
C ASP A 177 -1.29 -17.18 2.81
N VAL A 178 -1.49 -17.43 4.10
CA VAL A 178 -0.82 -16.71 5.19
C VAL A 178 0.47 -17.43 5.51
N LEU A 179 1.60 -16.85 5.10
CA LEU A 179 2.93 -17.43 5.30
C LEU A 179 3.83 -16.44 6.04
N GLY A 180 4.63 -16.94 6.99
CA GLY A 180 5.58 -16.14 7.75
C GLY A 180 4.94 -15.21 8.78
N ARG A 181 3.69 -15.46 9.19
CA ARG A 181 2.93 -14.59 10.11
C ARG A 181 2.37 -15.32 11.32
N ASP A 182 2.80 -16.56 11.57
CA ASP A 182 2.27 -17.39 12.65
C ASP A 182 2.56 -16.79 14.03
N GLU A 183 3.76 -16.21 14.22
CA GLU A 183 4.16 -15.53 15.46
C GLU A 183 3.34 -14.26 15.69
N ASP A 184 3.23 -13.40 14.67
CA ASP A 184 2.41 -12.18 14.69
C ASP A 184 0.94 -12.52 15.02
N GLU A 185 0.36 -13.55 14.35
CA GLU A 185 -1.01 -14.00 14.60
C GLU A 185 -1.16 -14.49 16.04
N SER A 186 -0.26 -15.36 16.50
CA SER A 186 -0.31 -15.94 17.85
C SER A 186 -0.21 -14.86 18.93
N GLU A 187 0.65 -13.87 18.75
CA GLU A 187 0.79 -12.76 19.69
C GLU A 187 -0.50 -11.93 19.79
N ILE A 188 -1.10 -11.58 18.64
CA ILE A 188 -2.34 -10.80 18.60
C ILE A 188 -3.49 -11.63 19.18
N VAL A 189 -3.65 -12.89 18.79
CA VAL A 189 -4.70 -13.78 19.31
C VAL A 189 -4.59 -13.94 20.82
N LYS A 190 -3.38 -14.16 21.35
CA LYS A 190 -3.17 -14.25 22.80
C LYS A 190 -3.61 -12.98 23.54
N LYS A 191 -3.31 -11.80 22.98
CA LYS A 191 -3.77 -10.51 23.53
C LYS A 191 -5.30 -10.41 23.51
N LEU A 192 -5.93 -10.74 22.38
CA LEU A 192 -7.39 -10.68 22.22
C LEU A 192 -8.15 -11.60 23.16
N LEU A 193 -7.56 -12.75 23.55
CA LEU A 193 -8.16 -13.70 24.48
C LEU A 193 -7.96 -13.33 25.96
N THR A 194 -7.14 -12.32 26.26
CA THR A 194 -6.90 -11.87 27.63
C THR A 194 -8.07 -11.01 28.09
N GLU A 195 -8.52 -11.20 29.33
CA GLU A 195 -9.58 -10.38 29.91
C GLU A 195 -9.11 -8.91 30.00
N SER A 196 -9.95 -8.01 29.50
CA SER A 196 -9.70 -6.57 29.49
C SER A 196 -10.67 -5.88 30.43
N GLU A 197 -10.13 -5.07 31.34
CA GLU A 197 -10.93 -4.24 32.24
C GLU A 197 -11.58 -3.04 31.55
N SER A 198 -11.15 -2.72 30.33
CA SER A 198 -11.77 -1.68 29.49
C SER A 198 -12.98 -2.23 28.73
N VAL A 199 -13.96 -1.35 28.47
CA VAL A 199 -15.10 -1.65 27.58
C VAL A 199 -14.58 -2.04 26.20
N ILE A 200 -13.67 -1.23 25.66
CA ILE A 200 -13.01 -1.50 24.38
C ILE A 200 -11.49 -1.36 24.51
N SER A 201 -10.78 -2.37 24.02
CA SER A 201 -9.34 -2.34 23.80
C SER A 201 -9.03 -2.26 22.31
N VAL A 202 -7.93 -1.59 21.92
CA VAL A 202 -7.61 -1.33 20.52
C VAL A 202 -6.17 -1.73 20.20
N ILE A 203 -6.02 -2.53 19.14
CA ILE A 203 -4.72 -2.95 18.59
C ILE A 203 -4.57 -2.40 17.16
N PRO A 204 -3.81 -1.32 16.95
CA PRO A 204 -3.42 -0.93 15.60
C PRO A 204 -2.23 -1.77 15.12
N ILE A 205 -2.46 -2.50 14.01
CA ILE A 205 -1.42 -3.07 13.16
C ILE A 205 -0.92 -1.96 12.22
N THR A 206 0.28 -1.46 12.51
CA THR A 206 0.94 -0.40 11.73
C THR A 206 2.04 -0.96 10.84
N GLY A 207 2.27 -0.32 9.69
CA GLY A 207 3.41 -0.64 8.82
C GLY A 207 3.23 -0.16 7.40
N MET A 208 4.31 -0.18 6.62
CA MET A 208 4.32 0.19 5.20
C MET A 208 3.35 -0.62 4.33
N GLY A 209 3.09 -0.13 3.11
CA GLY A 209 2.32 -0.86 2.10
C GLY A 209 2.97 -2.21 1.76
N GLY A 210 2.17 -3.21 1.37
CA GLY A 210 2.69 -4.50 0.92
C GLY A 210 3.19 -5.46 2.01
N LEU A 211 3.24 -5.06 3.28
CA LEU A 211 3.68 -5.91 4.41
C LEU A 211 2.71 -7.03 4.82
N GLY A 212 1.48 -7.03 4.30
CA GLY A 212 0.48 -8.05 4.62
C GLY A 212 -0.35 -7.78 5.88
N LYS A 213 -0.51 -6.52 6.30
CA LYS A 213 -1.35 -6.13 7.45
C LYS A 213 -2.78 -6.66 7.36
N THR A 214 -3.44 -6.42 6.23
CA THR A 214 -4.78 -6.96 5.95
C THR A 214 -4.79 -8.48 5.97
N THR A 215 -3.77 -9.13 5.41
CA THR A 215 -3.63 -10.59 5.44
C THR A 215 -3.57 -11.13 6.87
N LEU A 216 -2.75 -10.50 7.73
CA LEU A 216 -2.65 -10.85 9.14
C LEU A 216 -3.97 -10.61 9.87
N ALA A 217 -4.62 -9.46 9.66
CA ALA A 217 -5.91 -9.17 10.28
C ALA A 217 -6.99 -10.17 9.88
N LYS A 218 -7.04 -10.58 8.61
CA LYS A 218 -7.95 -11.64 8.15
C LYS A 218 -7.64 -12.99 8.82
N ALA A 219 -6.36 -13.31 9.02
CA ALA A 219 -5.94 -14.54 9.68
C ALA A 219 -6.41 -14.55 11.15
N VAL A 220 -6.17 -13.47 11.88
CA VAL A 220 -6.67 -13.27 13.26
C VAL A 220 -8.21 -13.36 13.29
N TYR A 221 -8.90 -12.65 12.39
CA TYR A 221 -10.37 -12.63 12.34
C TYR A 221 -11.01 -14.00 12.13
N LYS A 222 -10.36 -14.86 11.35
CA LYS A 222 -10.85 -16.23 11.08
C LYS A 222 -10.30 -17.26 12.07
N ASN A 223 -9.59 -16.84 13.13
CA ASN A 223 -8.95 -17.79 14.05
C ASN A 223 -10.02 -18.48 14.90
N GLU A 224 -9.93 -19.80 15.01
CA GLU A 224 -10.93 -20.63 15.71
C GLU A 224 -11.06 -20.23 17.18
N GLN A 225 -9.96 -19.80 17.81
CA GLN A 225 -9.99 -19.34 19.19
C GLN A 225 -10.77 -18.02 19.35
N ILE A 226 -10.78 -17.17 18.32
CA ILE A 226 -11.53 -15.91 18.32
C ILE A 226 -13.03 -16.18 18.16
N ALA A 227 -13.40 -17.16 17.32
CA ALA A 227 -14.80 -17.50 17.06
C ALA A 227 -15.56 -17.96 18.32
N GLY A 228 -14.88 -18.57 19.29
CA GLY A 228 -15.49 -18.99 20.56
C GLY A 228 -15.41 -17.96 21.69
N HIS A 229 -14.65 -16.87 21.53
CA HIS A 229 -14.39 -15.90 22.60
C HIS A 229 -15.36 -14.71 22.58
N PHE A 230 -15.72 -14.24 21.39
CA PHE A 230 -16.57 -13.06 21.20
C PHE A 230 -18.01 -13.45 20.82
N ASP A 231 -18.97 -12.73 21.41
CA ASP A 231 -20.40 -12.92 21.12
C ASP A 231 -20.76 -12.40 19.72
N GLN A 232 -19.98 -11.43 19.20
CA GLN A 232 -20.18 -10.83 17.88
C GLN A 232 -18.83 -10.50 17.23
N THR A 233 -18.70 -10.76 15.93
CA THR A 233 -17.53 -10.35 15.14
C THR A 233 -17.95 -9.50 13.94
N MET A 234 -17.21 -8.45 13.61
CA MET A 234 -17.50 -7.54 12.51
C MET A 234 -16.23 -7.22 11.72
N TRP A 235 -16.35 -7.11 10.39
CA TRP A 235 -15.26 -6.70 9.51
C TRP A 235 -15.71 -5.50 8.67
N VAL A 236 -14.98 -4.39 8.80
CA VAL A 236 -15.25 -3.15 8.08
C VAL A 236 -14.01 -2.73 7.31
N SER A 237 -14.09 -2.80 5.98
CA SER A 237 -13.08 -2.25 5.07
C SER A 237 -13.35 -0.76 4.85
N VAL A 238 -12.53 0.10 5.45
CA VAL A 238 -12.65 1.55 5.30
C VAL A 238 -12.09 1.99 3.94
N ALA A 239 -10.86 1.59 3.61
CA ALA A 239 -10.18 1.69 2.30
C ALA A 239 -10.15 3.08 1.62
N LYS A 240 -10.69 4.11 2.26
CA LYS A 240 -10.66 5.53 1.87
C LYS A 240 -10.83 6.40 3.10
N LYS A 241 -10.31 7.63 3.05
CA LYS A 241 -10.58 8.62 4.11
C LYS A 241 -12.06 8.99 4.08
N VAL A 242 -12.64 9.10 5.27
CA VAL A 242 -14.04 9.43 5.47
C VAL A 242 -14.15 10.86 6.03
N ASP A 243 -14.99 11.70 5.41
CA ASP A 243 -15.21 13.08 5.88
C ASP A 243 -16.17 13.14 7.09
N GLU A 244 -17.10 12.20 7.18
CA GLU A 244 -18.15 12.10 8.20
C GLU A 244 -18.09 10.73 8.88
N ILE A 245 -17.78 10.70 10.18
CA ILE A 245 -17.55 9.44 10.90
C ILE A 245 -18.77 8.50 10.91
N GLU A 246 -19.95 9.07 10.72
CA GLU A 246 -21.23 8.38 10.51
C GLU A 246 -21.15 7.31 9.42
N VAL A 247 -20.36 7.52 8.37
CA VAL A 247 -20.17 6.53 7.30
C VAL A 247 -19.54 5.24 7.84
N VAL A 248 -18.60 5.33 8.79
CA VAL A 248 -17.99 4.16 9.42
C VAL A 248 -19.01 3.42 10.28
N PHE A 249 -19.83 4.14 11.04
CA PHE A 249 -20.93 3.53 11.81
C PHE A 249 -21.96 2.84 10.91
N LYS A 250 -22.30 3.42 9.75
CA LYS A 250 -23.16 2.75 8.76
C LYS A 250 -22.54 1.45 8.25
N MET A 251 -21.22 1.42 7.99
CA MET A 251 -20.52 0.19 7.60
C MET A 251 -20.55 -0.87 8.72
N ILE A 252 -20.40 -0.46 9.98
CA ILE A 252 -20.51 -1.35 11.14
C ILE A 252 -21.92 -1.93 11.24
N LEU A 253 -22.95 -1.08 11.16
CA LEU A 253 -24.34 -1.50 11.24
C LEU A 253 -24.71 -2.46 10.09
N LYS A 254 -24.22 -2.19 8.88
CA LYS A 254 -24.35 -3.10 7.74
C LYS A 254 -23.66 -4.43 8.01
N SER A 255 -22.45 -4.44 8.57
CA SER A 255 -21.76 -5.69 8.95
C SER A 255 -22.48 -6.46 10.07
N LEU A 256 -23.26 -5.79 10.92
CA LEU A 256 -24.02 -6.43 12.01
C LEU A 256 -25.34 -7.04 11.53
N THR A 257 -26.06 -6.31 10.69
CA THR A 257 -27.48 -6.59 10.40
C THR A 257 -27.74 -7.02 8.96
N ASP A 258 -26.75 -6.89 8.08
CA ASP A 258 -26.88 -7.02 6.62
C ASP A 258 -27.91 -6.05 5.99
N ARG A 259 -28.31 -5.01 6.73
CA ARG A 259 -29.25 -3.99 6.28
C ARG A 259 -28.52 -2.70 5.91
N GLU A 260 -28.97 -2.07 4.84
CA GLU A 260 -28.53 -0.73 4.49
C GLU A 260 -29.37 0.32 5.21
N THR A 261 -28.71 1.39 5.64
CA THR A 261 -29.36 2.56 6.24
C THR A 261 -29.00 3.79 5.43
N GLU A 262 -29.94 4.25 4.60
CA GLU A 262 -29.82 5.50 3.87
C GLU A 262 -30.57 6.61 4.60
N GLY A 263 -29.94 7.79 4.73
CA GLY A 263 -30.59 8.97 5.31
C GLY A 263 -30.75 8.98 6.85
N ASP A 264 -30.49 7.88 7.55
CA ASP A 264 -30.60 7.85 9.02
C ASP A 264 -29.64 8.85 9.70
N PRO A 265 -30.11 9.63 10.69
CA PRO A 265 -29.26 10.46 11.55
C PRO A 265 -28.30 9.61 12.39
N ARG A 266 -27.15 10.20 12.77
CA ARG A 266 -26.13 9.53 13.60
C ARG A 266 -26.70 8.86 14.84
N GLU A 267 -27.53 9.56 15.60
CA GLU A 267 -28.13 9.08 16.84
C GLU A 267 -28.91 7.77 16.64
N GLU A 268 -29.64 7.67 15.53
CA GLU A 268 -30.41 6.48 15.21
C GLU A 268 -29.51 5.29 14.86
N ILE A 269 -28.47 5.53 14.05
CA ILE A 269 -27.47 4.52 13.69
C ILE A 269 -26.77 3.99 14.94
N VAL A 270 -26.32 4.88 15.82
CA VAL A 270 -25.65 4.52 17.08
C VAL A 270 -26.60 3.71 17.97
N LYS A 271 -27.86 4.11 18.12
CA LYS A 271 -28.86 3.34 18.90
C LYS A 271 -29.13 1.95 18.34
N LYS A 272 -29.20 1.80 17.00
CA LYS A 272 -29.34 0.50 16.35
C LYS A 272 -28.13 -0.38 16.65
N ILE A 273 -26.91 0.14 16.54
CA ILE A 273 -25.69 -0.59 16.89
C ILE A 273 -25.67 -0.97 18.38
N GLN A 274 -26.02 -0.04 19.27
CA GLN A 274 -26.13 -0.31 20.71
C GLN A 274 -27.12 -1.42 21.02
N HIS A 275 -28.27 -1.44 20.34
CA HIS A 275 -29.27 -2.50 20.50
C HIS A 275 -28.70 -3.87 20.11
N GLU A 276 -28.04 -3.97 18.95
CA GLU A 276 -27.45 -5.21 18.46
C GLU A 276 -26.30 -5.73 19.33
N LEU A 277 -25.51 -4.82 19.91
CA LEU A 277 -24.34 -5.14 20.73
C LEU A 277 -24.63 -5.20 22.24
N LYS A 278 -25.86 -4.93 22.68
CA LYS A 278 -26.22 -4.88 24.10
C LYS A 278 -25.81 -6.16 24.83
N GLU A 279 -25.03 -6.02 25.91
CA GLU A 279 -24.51 -7.14 26.71
C GLU A 279 -23.70 -8.19 25.93
N LYS A 280 -23.16 -7.84 24.75
CA LYS A 280 -22.29 -8.70 23.93
C LYS A 280 -20.85 -8.18 23.91
N ARG A 281 -19.89 -9.07 24.11
CA ARG A 281 -18.48 -8.82 23.80
C ARG A 281 -18.31 -8.92 22.30
N TYR A 282 -17.74 -7.89 21.68
CA TYR A 282 -17.55 -7.88 20.24
C TYR A 282 -16.10 -7.74 19.84
N PHE A 283 -15.78 -8.29 18.67
CA PHE A 283 -14.53 -8.08 17.98
C PHE A 283 -14.78 -7.36 16.66
N LEU A 284 -14.27 -6.14 16.55
CA LEU A 284 -14.37 -5.30 15.36
C LEU A 284 -13.02 -5.24 14.65
N VAL A 285 -12.99 -5.49 13.34
CA VAL A 285 -11.84 -5.18 12.50
C VAL A 285 -12.14 -3.96 11.65
N LEU A 286 -11.30 -2.93 11.77
CA LEU A 286 -11.27 -1.77 10.88
C LEU A 286 -10.07 -1.90 9.95
N ASP A 287 -10.30 -2.40 8.76
CA ASP A 287 -9.25 -2.63 7.77
C ASP A 287 -9.00 -1.39 6.89
N ASP A 288 -7.73 -1.07 6.74
CA ASP A 288 -7.16 0.01 5.94
C ASP A 288 -7.72 1.39 6.31
N LEU A 289 -7.52 1.78 7.56
CA LEU A 289 -7.95 3.08 8.10
C LEU A 289 -7.00 4.21 7.64
N TRP A 290 -7.55 5.14 6.86
CA TRP A 290 -6.84 6.31 6.29
C TRP A 290 -7.16 7.64 7.01
N ASN A 291 -8.01 7.62 8.03
CA ASN A 291 -8.38 8.81 8.80
C ASN A 291 -7.34 9.10 9.88
N ASP A 292 -6.65 10.23 9.76
CA ASP A 292 -5.63 10.74 10.70
C ASP A 292 -6.08 12.01 11.44
N GLN A 293 -7.36 12.35 11.34
CA GLN A 293 -7.92 13.52 12.03
C GLN A 293 -8.26 13.14 13.47
N GLU A 294 -7.53 13.70 14.41
CA GLU A 294 -7.68 13.44 15.85
C GLU A 294 -9.12 13.62 16.34
N VAL A 295 -9.78 14.70 15.95
CA VAL A 295 -11.19 14.95 16.33
C VAL A 295 -12.12 13.82 15.88
N LEU A 296 -11.97 13.33 14.64
CA LEU A 296 -12.82 12.25 14.12
C LEU A 296 -12.53 10.91 14.78
N LEU A 297 -11.26 10.57 14.97
CA LEU A 297 -10.87 9.33 15.63
C LEU A 297 -11.31 9.33 17.10
N ASN A 298 -11.12 10.44 17.82
CA ASN A 298 -11.55 10.57 19.20
C ASN A 298 -13.08 10.45 19.32
N ASP A 299 -13.81 11.14 18.45
CA ASP A 299 -15.29 11.06 18.42
C ASP A 299 -15.78 9.62 18.14
N PHE A 300 -15.14 8.93 17.20
CA PHE A 300 -15.44 7.54 16.88
C PHE A 300 -15.20 6.59 18.06
N PHE A 301 -14.00 6.61 18.64
CA PHE A 301 -13.63 5.68 19.70
C PHE A 301 -14.30 6.02 21.04
N SER A 302 -14.62 7.29 21.29
CA SER A 302 -15.47 7.70 22.42
C SER A 302 -16.89 7.13 22.27
N THR A 303 -17.46 7.21 21.06
CA THR A 303 -18.77 6.62 20.77
C THR A 303 -18.72 5.09 20.91
N LEU A 304 -17.69 4.42 20.37
CA LEU A 304 -17.51 2.96 20.52
C LEU A 304 -17.41 2.53 21.99
N ALA A 305 -16.66 3.27 22.80
CA ALA A 305 -16.53 3.01 24.24
C ALA A 305 -17.86 3.20 24.99
N GLY A 306 -18.78 4.01 24.46
CA GLY A 306 -20.13 4.20 24.98
C GLY A 306 -21.20 3.27 24.38
N LEU A 307 -20.86 2.36 23.46
CA LEU A 307 -21.84 1.47 22.84
C LEU A 307 -22.34 0.38 23.78
N ASN A 308 -21.53 -0.01 24.77
CA ASN A 308 -21.84 -1.11 25.66
C ASN A 308 -21.25 -0.87 27.05
N THR A 309 -21.85 -1.48 28.06
CA THR A 309 -21.35 -1.52 29.44
C THR A 309 -20.51 -2.77 29.70
N LYS A 310 -20.68 -3.82 28.89
CA LYS A 310 -19.90 -5.06 29.01
C LYS A 310 -18.44 -4.83 28.60
N LYS A 311 -17.53 -5.23 29.49
CA LYS A 311 -16.08 -5.18 29.29
C LYS A 311 -15.58 -6.29 28.37
N GLY A 312 -14.40 -6.07 27.80
CA GLY A 312 -13.68 -7.10 27.03
C GLY A 312 -13.98 -7.13 25.54
N SER A 313 -14.50 -6.04 24.96
CA SER A 313 -14.59 -5.91 23.50
C SER A 313 -13.26 -5.43 22.93
N TRP A 314 -12.95 -5.81 21.69
CA TRP A 314 -11.69 -5.47 21.03
C TRP A 314 -11.91 -4.88 19.64
N CYS A 315 -11.05 -3.93 19.26
CA CYS A 315 -10.96 -3.38 17.92
C CYS A 315 -9.55 -3.58 17.35
N LEU A 316 -9.44 -4.31 16.25
CA LEU A 316 -8.20 -4.45 15.49
C LEU A 316 -8.23 -3.45 14.33
N VAL A 317 -7.23 -2.58 14.26
CA VAL A 317 -7.14 -1.55 13.21
C VAL A 317 -5.95 -1.88 12.32
N THR A 318 -6.09 -1.89 11.00
CA THR A 318 -4.93 -1.91 10.10
C THR A 318 -4.73 -0.53 9.49
N THR A 319 -3.50 -0.02 9.48
CA THR A 319 -3.22 1.30 8.90
C THR A 319 -1.77 1.44 8.44
N ARG A 320 -1.56 2.26 7.42
CA ARG A 320 -0.23 2.71 6.97
C ARG A 320 0.25 3.96 7.71
N LEU A 321 -0.65 4.67 8.39
CA LEU A 321 -0.40 5.97 8.99
C LEU A 321 0.01 5.80 10.45
N GLN A 322 1.26 6.13 10.77
CA GLN A 322 1.74 6.09 12.15
C GLN A 322 0.96 7.06 13.06
N GLU A 323 0.47 8.17 12.48
CA GLU A 323 -0.32 9.17 13.19
C GLU A 323 -1.59 8.58 13.83
N VAL A 324 -2.24 7.62 13.17
CA VAL A 324 -3.41 6.92 13.73
C VAL A 324 -3.06 6.24 15.05
N ALA A 325 -1.94 5.51 15.11
CA ALA A 325 -1.53 4.85 16.35
C ALA A 325 -1.14 5.86 17.44
N ILE A 326 -0.55 7.00 17.09
CA ILE A 326 -0.22 8.07 18.05
C ILE A 326 -1.49 8.65 18.66
N ILE A 327 -2.49 8.98 17.83
CA ILE A 327 -3.78 9.50 18.29
C ILE A 327 -4.47 8.50 19.23
N LEU A 328 -4.57 7.23 18.83
CA LEU A 328 -5.20 6.19 19.64
C LEU A 328 -4.47 5.96 20.97
N SER A 329 -3.14 6.09 21.00
CA SER A 329 -2.36 5.95 22.24
C SER A 329 -2.68 6.99 23.31
N ARG A 330 -3.25 8.14 22.92
CA ARG A 330 -3.60 9.26 23.80
C ARG A 330 -5.09 9.27 24.18
N HIS A 331 -5.88 8.35 23.63
CA HIS A 331 -7.31 8.35 23.82
C HIS A 331 -7.68 7.87 25.25
N PRO A 332 -8.45 8.64 26.02
CA PRO A 332 -8.60 8.41 27.47
C PRO A 332 -9.48 7.20 27.83
N GLN A 333 -10.36 6.77 26.93
CA GLN A 333 -11.37 5.75 27.23
C GLN A 333 -11.09 4.36 26.64
N ILE A 334 -9.96 4.18 25.96
CA ILE A 334 -9.59 2.89 25.36
C ILE A 334 -8.30 2.37 25.98
N ASN A 335 -8.18 1.06 26.09
CA ASN A 335 -6.89 0.43 26.36
C ASN A 335 -6.16 0.21 25.03
N PHE A 336 -4.92 0.69 24.94
CA PHE A 336 -4.16 0.74 23.69
C PHE A 336 -2.98 -0.24 23.71
N THR A 337 -2.81 -1.00 22.64
CA THR A 337 -1.60 -1.82 22.45
C THR A 337 -1.23 -1.90 20.99
N ARG A 338 -0.13 -1.24 20.60
CA ARG A 338 0.34 -1.22 19.20
C ARG A 338 0.96 -2.55 18.78
N HIS A 339 0.70 -2.96 17.53
CA HIS A 339 1.43 -4.03 16.84
C HIS A 339 2.14 -3.46 15.60
N GLU A 340 3.46 -3.37 15.62
CA GLU A 340 4.22 -2.93 14.44
C GLU A 340 4.62 -4.12 13.58
N LEU A 341 4.00 -4.21 12.40
CA LEU A 341 4.25 -5.33 11.50
C LEU A 341 5.60 -5.14 10.80
N ARG A 342 6.49 -6.11 11.00
CA ARG A 342 7.83 -6.10 10.39
C ARG A 342 7.87 -6.77 9.03
N LYS A 343 8.96 -6.54 8.31
CA LYS A 343 9.31 -7.28 7.09
C LYS A 343 9.43 -8.77 7.39
N LEU A 344 9.06 -9.61 6.43
CA LEU A 344 9.25 -11.05 6.49
C LEU A 344 10.73 -11.41 6.37
N CYS A 345 11.10 -12.57 6.90
CA CYS A 345 12.41 -13.14 6.62
C CYS A 345 12.49 -13.65 5.18
N ASN A 346 13.72 -13.82 4.69
CA ASN A 346 13.99 -14.32 3.34
C ASN A 346 13.34 -15.68 3.07
N ASN A 347 13.29 -16.58 4.05
CA ASN A 347 12.71 -17.90 3.88
C ASN A 347 11.18 -17.86 3.70
N ASP A 348 10.50 -16.94 4.38
CA ASP A 348 9.05 -16.78 4.23
C ASP A 348 8.69 -16.14 2.88
N CYS A 349 9.44 -15.10 2.49
CA CYS A 349 9.32 -14.53 1.14
C CYS A 349 9.57 -15.58 0.06
N TRP A 350 10.54 -16.47 0.26
CA TRP A 350 10.81 -17.58 -0.66
C TRP A 350 9.62 -18.52 -0.77
N SER A 351 9.05 -18.90 0.38
CA SER A 351 7.89 -19.80 0.45
C SER A 351 6.66 -19.20 -0.25
N ILE A 352 6.42 -17.91 -0.06
CA ILE A 352 5.36 -17.17 -0.78
C ILE A 352 5.62 -17.22 -2.28
N MET A 353 6.83 -16.88 -2.72
CA MET A 353 7.16 -16.85 -4.13
C MET A 353 6.98 -18.21 -4.80
N LYS A 354 7.53 -19.28 -4.21
CA LYS A 354 7.41 -20.65 -4.72
C LYS A 354 5.94 -21.04 -4.91
N LYS A 355 5.11 -20.74 -3.91
CA LYS A 355 3.67 -21.00 -3.96
C LYS A 355 2.99 -20.36 -5.18
N TRP A 356 3.35 -19.11 -5.49
CA TRP A 356 2.76 -18.37 -6.62
C TRP A 356 3.45 -18.67 -7.95
N ALA A 357 4.67 -19.22 -7.94
CA ALA A 357 5.42 -19.62 -9.12
C ALA A 357 4.92 -20.95 -9.70
N THR A 358 4.74 -21.98 -8.88
CA THR A 358 4.59 -23.35 -9.40
C THR A 358 3.17 -23.90 -9.42
N VAL A 359 2.17 -23.21 -8.84
CA VAL A 359 0.75 -23.66 -8.78
C VAL A 359 0.60 -25.19 -8.61
N GLY A 360 1.37 -25.80 -7.69
CA GLY A 360 1.31 -27.24 -7.40
C GLY A 360 2.37 -28.13 -8.03
N GLU A 361 3.33 -27.57 -8.78
CA GLU A 361 4.48 -28.31 -9.33
C GLU A 361 5.76 -28.12 -8.49
N GLU A 362 6.74 -29.00 -8.71
CA GLU A 362 8.06 -28.87 -8.08
C GLU A 362 8.76 -27.61 -8.56
N VAL A 363 9.55 -27.01 -7.65
CA VAL A 363 10.27 -25.77 -7.94
C VAL A 363 11.45 -26.11 -8.86
N PRO A 364 11.54 -25.50 -10.05
CA PRO A 364 12.67 -25.71 -10.94
C PRO A 364 13.97 -25.43 -10.20
N LYS A 365 14.98 -26.30 -10.36
CA LYS A 365 16.29 -26.16 -9.68
C LYS A 365 16.95 -24.83 -9.99
N GLU A 366 16.72 -24.34 -11.20
CA GLU A 366 17.18 -23.05 -11.71
C GLU A 366 16.58 -21.86 -10.94
N LEU A 367 15.44 -22.05 -10.26
CA LEU A 367 14.88 -21.04 -9.38
C LEU A 367 15.69 -20.93 -8.08
N GLU A 368 16.14 -22.05 -7.52
CA GLU A 368 16.98 -22.05 -6.31
C GLU A 368 18.33 -21.36 -6.57
N ASP A 369 18.88 -21.46 -7.79
CA ASP A 369 20.14 -20.81 -8.17
C ASP A 369 20.07 -19.27 -8.12
N ILE A 370 18.88 -18.68 -8.29
CA ILE A 370 18.66 -17.23 -8.26
C ILE A 370 18.02 -16.74 -6.96
N ARG A 371 17.80 -17.64 -5.99
CA ARG A 371 17.07 -17.38 -4.75
C ARG A 371 17.53 -16.11 -4.05
N GLU A 372 18.82 -15.99 -3.76
CA GLU A 372 19.36 -14.85 -3.03
C GLU A 372 19.15 -13.52 -3.76
N GLN A 373 19.30 -13.50 -5.08
CA GLN A 373 19.11 -12.29 -5.89
C GLN A 373 17.64 -11.84 -5.87
N VAL A 374 16.71 -12.79 -5.97
CA VAL A 374 15.28 -12.49 -5.98
C VAL A 374 14.78 -12.11 -4.58
N LEU A 375 15.29 -12.75 -3.52
CA LEU A 375 14.92 -12.40 -2.14
C LEU A 375 15.40 -11.02 -1.73
N ARG A 376 16.59 -10.59 -2.19
CA ARG A 376 17.04 -9.19 -2.02
C ARG A 376 16.05 -8.19 -2.62
N ARG A 377 15.44 -8.51 -3.77
CA ARG A 377 14.42 -7.66 -4.42
C ARG A 377 13.06 -7.70 -3.75
N CYS A 378 12.75 -8.81 -3.08
CA CYS A 378 11.53 -8.87 -2.28
C CYS A 378 11.62 -7.91 -1.09
N ASP A 379 12.83 -7.68 -0.55
CA ASP A 379 13.10 -6.81 0.60
C ASP A 379 12.16 -7.11 1.79
N GLY A 380 11.87 -8.40 2.00
CA GLY A 380 10.96 -8.87 3.04
C GLY A 380 9.49 -8.46 2.86
N LEU A 381 9.10 -7.98 1.67
CA LEU A 381 7.71 -7.61 1.36
C LEU A 381 6.95 -8.82 0.76
N PRO A 382 5.89 -9.33 1.42
CA PRO A 382 5.03 -10.38 0.89
C PRO A 382 4.45 -10.08 -0.49
N LEU A 383 4.05 -8.82 -0.73
CA LEU A 383 3.47 -8.41 -2.02
C LEU A 383 4.49 -8.55 -3.16
N SER A 384 5.74 -8.13 -2.94
CA SER A 384 6.82 -8.28 -3.93
C SER A 384 7.10 -9.75 -4.23
N ALA A 385 7.18 -10.59 -3.19
CA ALA A 385 7.37 -12.04 -3.36
C ALA A 385 6.24 -12.69 -4.16
N LYS A 386 4.99 -12.32 -3.89
CA LYS A 386 3.81 -12.80 -4.63
C LYS A 386 3.82 -12.35 -6.09
N LEU A 387 4.15 -11.09 -6.36
CA LEU A 387 4.24 -10.55 -7.73
C LEU A 387 5.31 -11.28 -8.54
N ILE A 388 6.50 -11.46 -7.97
CA ILE A 388 7.59 -12.17 -8.65
C ILE A 388 7.21 -13.63 -8.89
N GLY A 389 6.64 -14.32 -7.90
CA GLY A 389 6.12 -15.68 -8.08
C GLY A 389 5.12 -15.77 -9.24
N GLY A 390 4.13 -14.88 -9.27
CA GLY A 390 3.14 -14.85 -10.34
C GLY A 390 3.72 -14.57 -11.74
N LEU A 391 4.79 -13.77 -11.82
CA LEU A 391 5.50 -13.52 -13.09
C LEU A 391 6.25 -14.77 -13.58
N LEU A 392 6.84 -15.53 -12.65
CA LEU A 392 7.53 -16.79 -12.97
C LEU A 392 6.54 -17.83 -13.53
N SER A 393 5.37 -17.97 -12.91
CA SER A 393 4.32 -18.90 -13.36
C SER A 393 3.84 -18.66 -14.80
N LYS A 394 3.74 -17.39 -15.22
CA LYS A 394 3.28 -17.03 -16.58
C LYS A 394 4.32 -17.29 -17.68
N ARG A 395 5.61 -17.38 -17.32
CA ARG A 395 6.71 -17.52 -18.29
C ARG A 395 7.03 -18.96 -18.62
N GLU A 396 6.86 -19.88 -17.68
CA GLU A 396 7.02 -21.33 -17.90
C GLU A 396 6.05 -21.87 -18.96
N LYS A 397 4.83 -21.30 -19.04
CA LYS A 397 3.82 -21.67 -20.04
C LYS A 397 4.10 -21.18 -21.47
N ARG A 398 5.07 -20.29 -21.68
CA ARG A 398 5.29 -19.62 -22.98
C ARG A 398 6.56 -20.02 -23.74
N SER A 399 7.53 -20.68 -23.10
CA SER A 399 8.80 -21.02 -23.75
C SER A 399 9.33 -22.37 -23.28
N GLY A 400 9.38 -23.34 -24.19
CA GLY A 400 10.08 -24.61 -23.96
C GLY A 400 11.59 -24.37 -23.77
N TYR A 401 12.11 -24.80 -22.61
CA TYR A 401 13.46 -25.24 -22.22
C TYR A 401 14.74 -24.50 -22.68
N LEU A 402 14.71 -23.48 -23.55
CA LEU A 402 15.92 -22.83 -24.09
C LEU A 402 16.28 -21.46 -23.46
N PHE A 403 15.59 -21.02 -22.41
CA PHE A 403 15.82 -19.71 -21.79
C PHE A 403 16.65 -19.76 -20.49
N TRP A 404 16.85 -20.94 -19.91
CA TRP A 404 17.48 -21.13 -18.60
C TRP A 404 18.94 -20.66 -18.52
N ARG A 405 19.64 -20.52 -19.66
CA ARG A 405 21.02 -20.01 -19.74
C ARG A 405 21.16 -18.48 -19.79
N ARG A 406 20.06 -17.73 -19.85
CA ARG A 406 20.14 -16.25 -19.85
C ARG A 406 20.02 -15.67 -18.45
N VAL A 407 19.64 -16.45 -17.43
CA VAL A 407 19.34 -15.91 -16.09
C VAL A 407 20.57 -15.82 -15.18
N SER A 408 21.53 -16.74 -15.37
CA SER A 408 22.92 -16.64 -14.91
C SER A 408 23.58 -15.40 -15.50
#